data_AF-A0A834C0P2-F1
#
_entry.id   AF-A0A834C0P2-F1
#
_cell.length_a   1.000
_cell.length_b   1.000
_cell.length_c   1.000
_cell.angle_alpha   90.00
_cell.angle_beta   90.00
_cell.angle_gamma   90.00
#
_symmetry.space_group_name_H-M   'P 1'
#
loop_
_entity.id
_entity.type
_entity.pdbx_description
1 polymer ?
#
loop_
_entity_poly.entity_id
_entity_poly.type
_entity_poly.pdbx_seq_one_letter_code
_entity_poly.pdbx_strand_id
1 'polypeptide(L)'
;MPIEFVCKIKFAEEDEKQKSKQDGDKESLIEESCAPPAKDLAGFANSCSLHGINHIFVSGRLGIRQTLWALAFLTSLALFLYHAAKCAISYLEHPHVTALNEEASPEMVFPAVTICNINRFRFSALTDADIYHLANLTGLPPKNRDGHKPTDLMYPAPDMQDIFNRTGHQLEEMLMSCNFSGHNCSAEDFSVVSAGTLRLMLNR
;
A
#
# COMPACT_ATOMS: atom_id res chain seq x y z
N MET A 1 17.65 -18.09 -4.10
CA MET A 1 18.77 -17.14 -4.30
C MET A 1 18.31 -16.08 -5.29
N PRO A 2 17.83 -14.90 -4.85
CA PRO A 2 17.45 -13.84 -5.77
C PRO A 2 18.66 -12.97 -6.11
N ILE A 3 18.76 -12.59 -7.39
CA ILE A 3 19.82 -11.73 -7.94
C ILE A 3 19.32 -10.29 -7.82
N GLU A 4 19.95 -9.50 -6.95
CA GLU A 4 19.74 -8.05 -6.86
C GLU A 4 20.44 -7.34 -8.03
N PHE A 5 19.70 -6.53 -8.79
CA PHE A 5 20.28 -5.60 -9.76
C PHE A 5 20.36 -4.21 -9.14
N VAL A 6 21.49 -3.94 -8.48
CA VAL A 6 21.84 -2.61 -7.97
C VAL A 6 22.33 -1.75 -9.13
N CYS A 7 21.50 -0.84 -9.62
CA CYS A 7 21.92 0.17 -10.59
C CYS A 7 22.57 1.35 -9.82
N LYS A 8 23.89 1.26 -9.56
CA LYS A 8 24.66 2.41 -9.06
C LYS A 8 24.95 3.35 -10.23
N ILE A 9 24.22 4.45 -10.28
CA ILE A 9 24.57 5.59 -11.13
C ILE A 9 25.80 6.23 -10.48
N LYS A 10 26.97 6.07 -11.11
CA LYS A 10 28.23 6.63 -10.65
C LYS A 10 28.32 8.06 -11.19
N PHE A 11 27.99 9.05 -10.37
CA PHE A 11 28.38 10.43 -10.62
C PHE A 11 29.92 10.49 -10.51
N ALA A 12 30.57 10.86 -11.61
CA ALA A 12 32.00 11.09 -11.65
C ALA A 12 32.27 12.45 -11.02
N GLU A 13 32.82 12.43 -9.80
CA GLU A 13 33.51 13.56 -9.19
C GLU A 13 34.99 13.36 -9.49
N GLU A 14 35.57 14.30 -10.24
CA GLU A 14 37.02 14.39 -10.43
C GLU A 14 37.65 14.89 -9.13
N ASP A 15 38.67 14.20 -8.62
CA ASP A 15 39.77 14.85 -7.91
C ASP A 15 41.03 13.96 -7.83
N GLU A 16 42.08 14.48 -8.47
CA GLU A 16 43.52 14.44 -8.20
C GLU A 16 44.34 13.16 -7.86
N LYS A 17 45.45 13.06 -8.61
CA LYS A 17 46.80 12.55 -8.29
C LYS A 17 47.05 11.02 -8.25
N GLN A 18 47.77 10.54 -9.27
CA GLN A 18 49.22 10.25 -9.14
C GLN A 18 49.92 10.05 -10.51
N LYS A 19 51.23 10.20 -10.48
CA LYS A 19 52.14 10.74 -11.50
C LYS A 19 53.16 9.68 -11.93
N SER A 20 53.34 9.42 -13.23
CA SER A 20 54.67 9.11 -13.83
C SER A 20 54.69 9.05 -15.38
N LYS A 21 55.06 10.19 -15.99
CA LYS A 21 56.20 10.40 -16.92
C LYS A 21 56.28 9.62 -18.26
N GLN A 22 55.99 10.30 -19.39
CA GLN A 22 56.84 10.50 -20.59
C GLN A 22 56.09 11.42 -21.59
N ASP A 23 56.55 12.66 -21.85
CA ASP A 23 57.27 13.13 -23.08
C ASP A 23 56.35 13.17 -24.32
N GLY A 24 56.13 14.23 -25.10
CA GLY A 24 56.59 15.61 -25.21
C GLY A 24 55.94 16.17 -26.51
N ASP A 25 55.45 17.42 -26.47
CA ASP A 25 55.01 18.32 -27.55
C ASP A 25 54.36 17.80 -28.85
N LYS A 26 53.09 18.19 -29.07
CA LYS A 26 52.68 19.15 -30.12
C LYS A 26 51.17 19.43 -30.06
N GLU A 27 50.81 20.63 -29.63
CA GLU A 27 49.59 21.31 -30.07
C GLU A 27 49.66 21.51 -31.58
N SER A 28 48.65 21.03 -32.32
CA SER A 28 48.19 21.71 -33.53
C SER A 28 46.79 21.23 -33.92
N LEU A 29 45.84 22.14 -33.77
CA LEU A 29 44.64 22.33 -34.59
C LEU A 29 43.60 21.20 -34.60
N ILE A 30 42.56 21.40 -33.80
CA ILE A 30 41.22 20.86 -34.04
C ILE A 30 40.73 21.46 -35.36
N GLU A 31 41.00 20.76 -36.47
CA GLU A 31 40.24 20.94 -37.68
C GLU A 31 38.96 20.12 -37.53
N GLU A 32 37.93 20.75 -36.95
CA GLU A 32 36.56 20.26 -37.04
C GLU A 32 36.14 20.37 -38.52
N SER A 33 36.52 19.35 -39.30
CA SER A 33 36.07 19.20 -40.67
C SER A 33 34.58 18.88 -40.64
N CYS A 34 33.76 19.89 -40.87
CA CYS A 34 32.34 19.74 -41.15
C CYS A 34 32.21 19.00 -42.50
N ALA A 35 32.27 17.68 -42.46
CA ALA A 35 32.13 16.82 -43.63
C ALA A 35 30.73 17.04 -44.25
N PRO A 36 30.61 17.12 -45.59
CA PRO A 36 29.33 17.32 -46.25
C PRO A 36 28.36 16.17 -45.86
N PRO A 37 27.04 16.44 -45.76
CA PRO A 37 26.08 15.40 -45.38
C PRO A 37 26.23 14.23 -46.36
N ALA A 38 26.49 13.04 -45.82
CA ALA A 38 26.69 11.85 -46.61
C ALA A 38 25.47 11.63 -47.51
N LYS A 39 25.61 11.88 -48.81
CA LYS A 39 24.59 11.57 -49.82
C LYS A 39 24.47 10.05 -50.08
N ASP A 40 25.30 9.25 -49.39
CA ASP A 40 25.41 7.81 -49.52
C ASP A 40 25.16 7.12 -48.17
N LEU A 41 24.37 6.05 -48.20
CA LEU A 41 23.95 5.28 -47.01
C LEU A 41 25.15 4.63 -46.31
N ALA A 42 26.17 4.23 -47.07
CA ALA A 42 27.43 3.72 -46.53
C ALA A 42 28.20 4.80 -45.76
N GLY A 43 28.22 6.04 -46.27
CA GLY A 43 28.82 7.18 -45.57
C GLY A 43 28.13 7.48 -44.25
N PHE A 44 26.79 7.43 -44.23
CA PHE A 44 26.00 7.59 -43.01
C PHE A 44 26.27 6.48 -41.99
N ALA A 45 26.25 5.22 -42.42
CA ALA A 45 26.48 4.06 -41.56
C ALA A 45 27.87 4.08 -40.90
N ASN A 46 28.87 4.67 -41.55
CA ASN A 46 30.21 4.83 -41.00
C ASN A 46 30.32 5.97 -39.98
N SER A 47 29.48 7.01 -40.10
CA SER A 47 29.44 8.15 -39.17
C SER A 47 28.51 7.96 -37.97
N CYS A 48 27.67 6.94 -37.98
CA CYS A 48 26.68 6.69 -36.92
C CYS A 48 27.30 5.97 -35.71
N SER A 49 26.83 6.28 -34.50
CA SER A 49 27.22 5.59 -33.26
C SER A 49 26.55 4.23 -33.06
N LEU A 50 25.68 3.82 -34.01
CA LEU A 50 24.96 2.56 -33.97
C LEU A 50 25.91 1.41 -34.31
N HIS A 51 26.21 0.58 -33.31
CA HIS A 51 27.15 -0.52 -33.46
C HIS A 51 26.59 -1.58 -34.43
N GLY A 52 27.43 -2.04 -35.36
CA GLY A 52 27.08 -3.08 -36.33
C GLY A 52 26.52 -2.59 -37.66
N ILE A 53 26.03 -1.34 -37.77
CA ILE A 53 25.46 -0.82 -39.03
C ILE A 53 26.52 -0.60 -40.12
N ASN A 54 27.73 -0.22 -39.72
CA ASN A 54 28.90 -0.05 -40.58
C ASN A 54 29.26 -1.36 -41.33
N HIS A 55 29.13 -2.51 -40.66
CA HIS A 55 29.41 -3.81 -41.27
C HIS A 55 28.33 -4.30 -42.24
N ILE A 56 27.15 -3.69 -42.21
CA ILE A 56 26.01 -4.02 -43.09
C ILE A 56 26.09 -3.21 -44.38
N PHE A 57 26.35 -1.91 -44.29
CA PHE A 57 26.38 -0.99 -45.43
C PHE A 57 27.80 -0.71 -45.94
N VAL A 58 28.48 -1.77 -46.40
CA VAL A 58 29.78 -1.66 -47.09
C VAL A 58 29.54 -1.58 -48.59
N SER A 59 30.13 -0.59 -49.27
CA SER A 59 30.04 -0.42 -50.73
C SER A 59 30.68 -1.62 -51.46
N GLY A 60 29.87 -2.56 -51.97
CA GLY A 60 30.32 -3.80 -52.62
C GLY A 60 29.20 -4.83 -52.90
N ARG A 61 29.53 -6.01 -53.47
CA ARG A 61 28.56 -7.11 -53.70
C ARG A 61 28.09 -7.72 -52.37
N LEU A 62 26.81 -8.10 -52.27
CA LEU A 62 26.25 -8.79 -51.10
C LEU A 62 27.03 -10.07 -50.78
N GLY A 63 27.75 -10.05 -49.66
CA GLY A 63 28.52 -11.19 -49.15
C GLY A 63 27.86 -11.87 -47.95
N ILE A 64 28.20 -13.14 -47.71
CA ILE A 64 27.74 -13.95 -46.56
C ILE A 64 28.04 -13.25 -45.22
N ARG A 65 29.13 -12.51 -45.13
CA ARG A 65 29.50 -11.77 -43.91
C ARG A 65 28.52 -10.62 -43.62
N GLN A 66 28.06 -9.92 -44.65
CA GLN A 66 27.10 -8.82 -44.49
C GLN A 66 25.72 -9.34 -44.07
N THR A 67 25.29 -10.48 -44.63
CA THR A 67 24.02 -11.11 -44.22
C THR A 67 24.09 -11.62 -42.78
N LEU A 68 25.22 -12.17 -42.35
CA LEU A 68 25.44 -12.55 -40.94
C LEU A 68 25.42 -11.35 -39.99
N TRP A 69 26.09 -10.25 -40.34
CA TRP A 69 26.05 -9.01 -39.55
C TRP A 69 24.66 -8.39 -39.52
N ALA A 70 23.94 -8.40 -40.64
CA ALA A 70 22.56 -7.92 -40.72
C ALA A 70 21.63 -8.78 -39.86
N LEU A 71 21.78 -10.11 -39.89
CA LEU A 71 21.00 -11.01 -39.05
C LEU A 71 21.30 -10.78 -37.56
N ALA A 72 22.58 -10.67 -37.18
CA ALA A 72 22.99 -10.41 -35.80
C ALA A 72 22.50 -9.04 -35.28
N PHE A 73 22.52 -8.03 -36.15
CA PHE A 73 21.99 -6.71 -35.83
C PHE A 73 20.47 -6.73 -35.67
N LEU A 74 19.74 -7.39 -36.58
CA LEU A 74 18.28 -7.53 -36.48
C LEU A 74 17.86 -8.32 -35.25
N THR A 75 18.57 -9.41 -34.91
CA THR A 75 18.26 -10.21 -33.72
C THR A 75 18.54 -9.44 -32.43
N SER A 76 19.66 -8.71 -32.35
CA SER A 76 19.96 -7.86 -31.19
C SER A 76 18.96 -6.71 -31.02
N LEU A 77 18.54 -6.06 -32.11
CA LEU A 77 17.50 -5.04 -32.09
C LEU A 77 16.15 -5.59 -31.63
N ALA A 78 15.75 -6.76 -32.12
CA ALA A 78 14.50 -7.40 -31.73
C ALA A 78 14.48 -7.78 -30.24
N LEU A 79 15.58 -8.35 -29.73
CA LEU A 79 15.72 -8.66 -28.30
C LEU A 79 15.69 -7.40 -27.44
N PHE A 80 16.38 -6.34 -27.87
CA PHE A 80 16.36 -5.05 -27.19
C PHE A 80 14.94 -4.48 -27.08
N LEU A 81 14.21 -4.41 -28.20
CA LEU A 81 12.83 -3.89 -28.21
C LEU A 81 11.89 -4.74 -27.35
N TYR A 82 12.03 -6.08 -27.41
CA TYR A 82 11.24 -6.99 -26.58
C TYR A 82 11.50 -6.77 -25.08
N HIS A 83 12.76 -6.65 -24.66
CA HIS A 83 13.11 -6.34 -23.27
C HIS A 83 12.62 -4.96 -22.85
N ALA A 84 12.80 -3.94 -23.69
CA ALA A 84 12.32 -2.58 -23.41
C ALA A 84 10.80 -2.54 -23.21
N ALA A 85 10.04 -3.22 -24.08
CA ALA A 85 8.59 -3.32 -23.95
C ALA A 85 8.17 -4.05 -22.67
N LYS A 86 8.84 -5.17 -22.33
CA LYS A 86 8.58 -5.89 -21.08
C LYS A 86 8.86 -5.03 -19.85
N CYS A 87 9.97 -4.31 -19.82
CA CYS A 87 10.30 -3.38 -18.73
C CYS A 87 9.26 -2.25 -18.64
N ALA A 88 8.84 -1.67 -19.77
CA ALA A 88 7.83 -0.63 -19.78
C ALA A 88 6.47 -1.11 -19.25
N ILE A 89 6.02 -2.30 -19.70
CA ILE A 89 4.77 -2.91 -19.20
C ILE A 89 4.88 -3.18 -17.70
N SER A 90 5.97 -3.81 -17.25
CA SER A 90 6.18 -4.11 -15.83
C SER A 90 6.24 -2.86 -14.95
N TYR A 91 6.78 -1.75 -15.46
CA TYR A 91 6.75 -0.46 -14.78
C TYR A 91 5.33 0.12 -14.71
N LEU A 92 4.58 0.06 -15.81
CA LEU A 92 3.21 0.57 -15.91
C LEU A 92 2.16 -0.28 -15.16
N GLU A 93 2.50 -1.53 -14.82
CA GLU A 93 1.68 -2.39 -13.94
C GLU A 93 1.75 -1.96 -12.47
N HIS A 94 2.65 -1.04 -12.10
CA HIS A 94 2.85 -0.53 -10.74
C HIS A 94 2.89 -1.63 -9.65
N PRO A 95 3.71 -2.69 -9.80
CA PRO A 95 3.87 -3.67 -8.75
C PRO A 95 4.56 -3.02 -7.54
N HIS A 96 4.04 -3.25 -6.34
CA HIS A 96 4.65 -2.81 -5.09
C HIS A 96 5.04 -4.01 -4.23
N VAL A 97 6.14 -3.88 -3.50
CA VAL A 97 6.60 -4.89 -2.54
C VAL A 97 6.57 -4.26 -1.16
N THR A 98 5.84 -4.90 -0.23
CA THR A 98 5.79 -4.48 1.17
C THR A 98 6.87 -5.22 1.96
N ALA A 99 7.79 -4.48 2.55
CA ALA A 99 8.73 -5.03 3.53
C ALA A 99 8.12 -4.91 4.93
N LEU A 100 8.06 -6.01 5.67
CA LEU A 100 7.56 -6.05 7.05
C LEU A 100 8.76 -6.11 8.00
N ASN A 101 8.81 -5.19 8.95
CA ASN A 101 9.80 -5.14 10.01
C ASN A 101 9.09 -5.12 11.36
N GLU A 102 9.64 -5.82 12.34
CA GLU A 102 9.19 -5.79 13.72
C GLU A 102 10.17 -4.94 14.53
N GLU A 103 9.70 -3.85 15.12
CA GLU A 103 10.49 -2.97 15.96
C GLU A 103 9.87 -2.93 17.36
N ALA A 104 10.68 -3.23 18.38
CA ALA A 104 10.25 -3.15 19.76
C ALA A 104 10.46 -1.73 20.29
N SER A 105 9.36 -1.02 20.55
CA SER A 105 9.38 0.30 21.20
C SER A 105 9.11 0.17 22.71
N PRO A 106 9.88 0.85 23.58
CA PRO A 106 9.62 0.84 25.01
C PRO A 106 8.33 1.58 25.39
N GLU A 107 7.88 2.52 24.55
CA GLU A 107 6.64 3.27 24.73
C GLU A 107 5.73 3.05 23.52
N MET A 108 4.48 2.67 23.79
CA MET A 108 3.45 2.47 22.77
C MET A 108 2.12 3.03 23.28
N VAL A 109 1.34 3.59 22.37
CA VAL A 109 0.00 4.08 22.70
C VAL A 109 -0.91 2.90 22.99
N PHE A 110 -1.51 2.89 24.17
CA PHE A 110 -2.49 1.87 24.52
C PHE A 110 -3.73 2.00 23.63
N PRO A 111 -4.21 0.91 23.00
CA PRO A 111 -5.32 1.00 22.08
C PRO A 111 -6.64 1.28 22.82
N ALA A 112 -7.61 1.83 22.10
CA ALA A 112 -8.96 1.96 22.63
C ALA A 112 -9.60 0.57 22.80
N VAL A 113 -9.96 0.22 24.03
CA VAL A 113 -10.64 -1.04 24.35
C VAL A 113 -12.14 -0.81 24.33
N THR A 114 -12.86 -1.56 23.49
CA THR A 114 -14.33 -1.47 23.41
C THR A 114 -14.94 -2.73 23.98
N ILE A 115 -15.79 -2.59 24.99
CA ILE A 115 -16.45 -3.69 25.69
C ILE A 115 -17.96 -3.54 25.51
N CYS A 116 -18.61 -4.63 25.11
CA CYS A 116 -20.06 -4.72 24.96
C CYS A 116 -20.52 -6.02 25.63
N ASN A 117 -21.56 -5.93 26.46
CA ASN A 117 -22.17 -7.14 27.00
C ASN A 117 -22.91 -7.86 25.86
N ILE A 118 -22.66 -9.16 25.71
CA ILE A 118 -23.34 -9.99 24.70
C ILE A 118 -24.86 -9.93 24.89
N ASN A 119 -25.31 -9.84 26.14
CA ASN A 119 -26.70 -9.57 26.40
C ASN A 119 -27.02 -8.10 26.12
N ARG A 120 -27.83 -7.85 25.08
CA ARG A 120 -28.19 -6.50 24.62
C ARG A 120 -29.05 -5.74 25.62
N PHE A 121 -29.88 -6.45 26.40
CA PHE A 121 -30.88 -5.83 27.27
C PHE A 121 -30.93 -6.48 28.65
N ARG A 122 -31.03 -5.67 29.69
CA ARG A 122 -31.35 -6.13 31.05
C ARG A 122 -32.84 -6.47 31.09
N PHE A 123 -33.16 -7.76 31.23
CA PHE A 123 -34.56 -8.22 31.29
C PHE A 123 -35.37 -7.58 32.43
N SER A 124 -34.70 -7.23 33.54
CA SER A 124 -35.29 -6.48 34.65
C SER A 124 -35.73 -5.06 34.27
N ALA A 125 -35.01 -4.41 33.35
CA ALA A 125 -35.26 -3.02 32.93
C ALA A 125 -36.28 -2.90 31.78
N LEU A 126 -36.58 -4.00 31.09
CA LEU A 126 -37.57 -4.05 30.02
C LEU A 126 -39.00 -3.93 30.56
N THR A 127 -39.78 -3.03 29.94
CA THR A 127 -41.21 -2.91 30.16
C THR A 127 -42.00 -3.82 29.22
N ASP A 128 -43.27 -4.04 29.52
CA ASP A 128 -44.18 -4.80 28.67
C ASP A 128 -44.36 -4.18 27.28
N ALA A 129 -44.33 -2.84 27.18
CA ALA A 129 -44.35 -2.13 25.90
C ALA A 129 -43.06 -2.36 25.09
N ASP A 130 -41.90 -2.29 25.74
CA ASP A 130 -40.60 -2.52 25.08
C ASP A 130 -40.53 -3.94 24.52
N ILE A 131 -40.96 -4.93 25.31
CA ILE A 131 -40.99 -6.33 24.89
C ILE A 131 -41.95 -6.50 23.71
N TYR A 132 -43.14 -5.89 23.75
CA TYR A 132 -44.09 -5.93 22.63
C TYR A 132 -43.47 -5.41 21.32
N HIS A 133 -42.77 -4.27 21.37
CA HIS A 133 -42.14 -3.67 20.19
C HIS A 133 -40.87 -4.42 19.73
N LEU A 134 -40.12 -5.03 20.65
CA LEU A 134 -38.87 -5.72 20.36
C LEU A 134 -39.03 -7.22 20.06
N ALA A 135 -40.10 -7.87 20.51
CA ALA A 135 -40.23 -9.33 20.51
C ALA A 135 -40.06 -9.94 19.13
N ASN A 136 -40.62 -9.31 18.09
CA ASN A 136 -40.50 -9.78 16.71
C ASN A 136 -39.05 -9.74 16.19
N LEU A 137 -38.24 -8.77 16.66
CA LEU A 137 -36.87 -8.58 16.21
C LEU A 137 -35.85 -9.35 17.05
N THR A 138 -36.15 -9.59 18.32
CA THR A 138 -35.18 -10.05 19.32
C THR A 138 -35.51 -11.42 19.92
N GLY A 139 -36.74 -11.91 19.72
CA GLY A 139 -37.20 -13.16 20.32
C GLY A 139 -37.36 -13.08 21.85
N LEU A 140 -37.51 -11.87 22.41
CA LEU A 140 -37.68 -11.69 23.86
C LEU A 140 -38.94 -12.41 24.37
N PRO A 141 -38.84 -13.16 25.48
CA PRO A 141 -40.00 -13.78 26.09
C PRO A 141 -40.90 -12.72 26.75
N PRO A 142 -42.21 -12.96 26.85
CA PRO A 142 -43.11 -12.07 27.58
C PRO A 142 -42.80 -12.11 29.08
N LYS A 143 -42.98 -10.97 29.76
CA LYS A 143 -42.75 -10.86 31.21
C LYS A 143 -43.76 -11.67 32.02
N ASN A 144 -44.99 -11.76 31.53
CA ASN A 144 -46.09 -12.53 32.12
C ASN A 144 -46.45 -13.75 31.23
N ARG A 145 -46.75 -14.89 31.86
CA ARG A 145 -47.13 -16.15 31.15
C ARG A 145 -48.38 -16.03 30.30
N ASP A 146 -49.30 -15.13 30.66
CA ASP A 146 -50.54 -14.91 29.94
C ASP A 146 -50.36 -14.09 28.65
N GLY A 147 -49.13 -13.61 28.38
CA GLY A 147 -48.81 -12.81 27.22
C GLY A 147 -49.53 -11.46 27.19
N HIS A 148 -49.35 -10.71 26.10
CA HIS A 148 -50.11 -9.47 25.89
C HIS A 148 -51.48 -9.82 25.31
N LYS A 149 -52.56 -9.42 25.99
CA LYS A 149 -53.93 -9.55 25.45
C LYS A 149 -54.15 -8.49 24.37
N PRO A 150 -54.66 -8.85 23.18
CA PRO A 150 -54.86 -7.91 22.06
C PRO A 150 -55.77 -6.71 22.37
N THR A 151 -56.59 -6.81 23.41
CA THR A 151 -57.67 -5.86 23.71
C THR A 151 -57.22 -4.61 24.49
N ASP A 152 -55.98 -4.57 25.00
CA ASP A 152 -55.48 -3.50 25.90
C ASP A 152 -54.36 -2.62 25.29
N LEU A 153 -54.04 -2.75 23.99
CA LEU A 153 -52.76 -2.27 23.45
C LEU A 153 -52.89 -1.09 22.47
N MET A 154 -52.97 0.12 23.00
CA MET A 154 -52.39 1.29 22.32
C MET A 154 -51.12 1.68 23.08
N TYR A 155 -50.00 1.00 22.80
CA TYR A 155 -48.70 1.54 23.16
C TYR A 155 -48.31 2.64 22.17
N PRO A 156 -47.77 3.77 22.65
CA PRO A 156 -47.24 4.81 21.78
C PRO A 156 -46.04 4.26 20.97
N ALA A 157 -45.69 4.92 19.89
CA ALA A 157 -44.52 4.52 19.09
C ALA A 157 -43.25 4.50 19.96
N PRO A 158 -42.42 3.44 19.86
CA PRO A 158 -41.23 3.31 20.68
C PRO A 158 -40.12 4.26 20.20
N ASP A 159 -39.46 4.93 21.15
CA ASP A 159 -38.15 5.53 20.89
C ASP A 159 -37.07 4.47 21.14
N MET A 160 -36.51 3.97 20.04
CA MET A 160 -35.48 2.93 20.11
C MET A 160 -34.23 3.42 20.87
N GLN A 161 -33.85 4.69 20.77
CA GLN A 161 -32.67 5.20 21.45
C GLN A 161 -32.87 5.24 22.97
N ASP A 162 -34.05 5.66 23.43
CA ASP A 162 -34.42 5.58 24.84
C ASP A 162 -34.37 4.13 25.35
N ILE A 163 -34.97 3.20 24.61
CA ILE A 163 -35.01 1.79 24.98
C ILE A 163 -33.58 1.25 25.15
N PHE A 164 -32.69 1.45 24.17
CA PHE A 164 -31.31 0.94 24.29
C PHE A 164 -30.53 1.63 25.43
N ASN A 165 -30.71 2.93 25.64
CA ASN A 165 -30.00 3.66 26.71
C ASN A 165 -30.46 3.24 28.11
N ARG A 166 -31.76 3.07 28.31
CA ARG A 166 -32.34 2.71 29.62
C ARG A 166 -32.16 1.22 29.94
N THR A 167 -32.36 0.35 28.95
CA THR A 167 -32.37 -1.10 29.15
C THR A 167 -31.01 -1.76 28.91
N GLY A 168 -30.04 -1.04 28.34
CA GLY A 168 -28.65 -1.48 28.24
C GLY A 168 -28.01 -1.71 29.61
N HIS A 169 -26.89 -2.44 29.62
CA HIS A 169 -26.11 -2.67 30.85
C HIS A 169 -25.31 -1.43 31.23
N GLN A 170 -25.37 -1.05 32.51
CA GLN A 170 -24.59 0.04 33.07
C GLN A 170 -23.22 -0.48 33.47
N LEU A 171 -22.16 0.25 33.12
CA LEU A 171 -20.80 -0.21 33.37
C LEU A 171 -20.51 -0.27 34.87
N GLU A 172 -21.07 0.65 35.64
CA GLU A 172 -20.93 0.76 37.09
C GLU A 172 -21.37 -0.54 37.80
N GLU A 173 -22.35 -1.26 37.24
CA GLU A 173 -22.84 -2.54 37.77
C GLU A 173 -22.01 -3.73 37.29
N MET A 174 -21.31 -3.62 36.14
CA MET A 174 -20.51 -4.70 35.56
C MET A 174 -19.03 -4.64 35.97
N LEU A 175 -18.49 -3.44 36.21
CA LEU A 175 -17.08 -3.19 36.47
C LEU A 175 -16.76 -3.44 37.95
N MET A 176 -16.37 -4.66 38.29
CA MET A 176 -16.00 -5.00 39.67
C MET A 176 -14.65 -4.40 40.08
N SER A 177 -13.66 -4.41 39.17
CA SER A 177 -12.36 -3.81 39.39
C SER A 177 -11.73 -3.38 38.06
N CYS A 178 -10.95 -2.32 38.10
CA CYS A 178 -10.26 -1.79 36.94
C CYS A 178 -8.90 -1.27 37.38
N ASN A 179 -7.83 -1.77 36.75
CA ASN A 179 -6.47 -1.29 36.97
C ASN A 179 -5.73 -1.22 35.63
N PHE A 180 -5.19 -0.04 35.33
CA PHE A 180 -4.38 0.19 34.15
C PHE A 180 -3.03 0.77 34.56
N SER A 181 -1.95 0.05 34.25
CA SER A 181 -0.57 0.45 34.59
C SER A 181 -0.37 0.77 36.09
N GLY A 182 -1.05 0.04 36.98
CA GLY A 182 -0.99 0.25 38.42
C GLY A 182 -1.95 1.33 38.94
N HIS A 183 -2.60 2.10 38.06
CA HIS A 183 -3.62 3.09 38.44
C HIS A 183 -5.01 2.47 38.43
N ASN A 184 -5.79 2.72 39.48
CA ASN A 184 -7.19 2.32 39.51
C ASN A 184 -8.00 3.18 38.54
N CYS A 185 -8.85 2.53 37.76
CA CYS A 185 -9.81 3.18 36.87
C CYS A 185 -11.25 2.95 37.36
N SER A 186 -12.18 3.75 36.86
CA SER A 186 -13.59 3.74 37.21
C SER A 186 -14.46 3.72 35.95
N ALA A 187 -15.78 3.62 36.11
CA ALA A 187 -16.70 3.68 34.98
C ALA A 187 -16.65 5.03 34.23
N GLU A 188 -16.23 6.12 34.90
CA GLU A 188 -16.10 7.45 34.30
C GLU A 188 -14.97 7.54 33.26
N ASP A 189 -13.99 6.64 33.33
CA ASP A 189 -12.90 6.54 32.34
C ASP A 189 -13.37 5.89 31.02
N PHE A 190 -14.61 5.39 30.99
CA PHE A 190 -15.23 4.78 29.83
C PHE A 190 -16.28 5.72 29.23
N SER A 191 -16.26 5.82 27.91
CA SER A 191 -17.23 6.56 27.12
C SER A 191 -18.24 5.63 26.47
N VAL A 192 -19.52 6.01 26.43
CA VAL A 192 -20.54 5.27 25.68
C VAL A 192 -20.47 5.69 24.21
N VAL A 193 -20.23 4.74 23.30
CA VAL A 193 -20.07 5.01 21.84
C VAL A 193 -21.40 4.94 21.10
N SER A 194 -22.29 4.07 21.56
CA SER A 194 -23.66 3.91 21.10
C SER A 194 -24.40 3.10 22.15
N ALA A 195 -25.71 3.28 22.28
CA ALA A 195 -26.52 2.60 23.28
C ALA A 195 -26.25 1.07 23.32
N GLY A 196 -25.46 0.63 24.31
CA GLY A 196 -25.00 -0.76 24.49
C GLY A 196 -23.51 -1.06 24.21
N THR A 197 -22.68 -0.11 23.76
CA THR A 197 -21.24 -0.30 23.50
C THR A 197 -20.40 0.76 24.22
N LEU A 198 -19.49 0.33 25.09
CA LEU A 198 -18.58 1.19 25.83
C LEU A 198 -17.19 1.17 25.21
N ARG A 199 -16.59 2.34 25.00
CA ARG A 199 -15.19 2.52 24.62
C ARG A 199 -14.45 3.15 25.77
N LEU A 200 -13.49 2.41 26.30
CA LEU A 200 -12.50 2.92 27.23
C LEU A 200 -11.65 3.96 26.49
N MET A 201 -11.71 5.20 26.96
CA MET A 201 -10.87 6.30 26.50
C MET A 201 -9.81 6.54 27.57
N LEU A 202 -8.93 5.55 27.79
CA LEU A 202 -7.73 5.79 28.59
C LEU A 202 -6.77 6.62 27.74
N ASN A 203 -6.86 7.94 27.91
CA ASN A 203 -5.95 8.88 27.29
C ASN A 203 -4.97 9.36 28.38
N ARG A 204 -4.00 8.52 28.70
CA ARG A 204 -2.82 8.91 29.49
C ARG A 204 -1.62 8.04 29.14
#